data_AF-A0A9X2HRW3-F1
#
_entry.id   AF-A0A9X2HRW3-F1
#
_cell.length_a   1.000
_cell.length_b   1.000
_cell.length_c   1.000
_cell.angle_alpha   90.00
_cell.angle_beta   90.00
_cell.angle_gamma   90.00
#
_symmetry.space_group_name_H-M   'P 1'
#
loop_
_entity.id
_entity.type
_entity.pdbx_description
1 polymer ?
#
loop_
_entity_poly.entity_id
_entity_poly.type
_entity_poly.pdbx_seq_one_letter_code
_entity_poly.pdbx_strand_id
1 'polypeptide(L)' 'MIWLRVVTLILLSLGAWQSFKAMGTPVRFAGRRYYRQADGSYRRWYGGRAYRPDEIGL' A
#
# COMPACT_ATOMS: atom_id res chain seq x y z
N MET A 1 30.66 -11.70 9.77
CA MET A 1 29.96 -11.67 8.46
C MET A 1 28.51 -12.17 8.53
N ILE A 2 28.20 -13.28 9.21
CA ILE A 2 26.83 -13.83 9.28
C ILE A 2 25.82 -12.87 9.94
N TRP A 3 26.24 -12.17 11.00
CA TRP A 3 25.43 -11.21 11.75
C TRP A 3 24.90 -10.06 10.90
N LEU A 4 25.73 -9.56 9.99
CA LEU A 4 25.35 -8.47 9.10
C LEU A 4 24.21 -8.89 8.16
N ARG A 5 24.25 -10.14 7.65
CA ARG A 5 23.20 -10.70 6.80
C ARG A 5 21.87 -10.86 7.55
N VAL A 6 21.92 -11.28 8.81
CA VAL A 6 20.73 -11.43 9.66
C VAL A 6 20.09 -10.05 9.91
N VAL A 7 20.89 -9.04 10.21
CA VAL A 7 20.40 -7.66 10.39
C VAL A 7 19.76 -7.13 9.09
N THR A 8 20.38 -7.36 7.93
CA THR A 8 19.80 -6.96 6.64
C THR A 8 18.45 -7.64 6.37
N LEU A 9 18.33 -8.94 6.68
CA LEU A 9 17.08 -9.70 6.54
C LEU A 9 15.96 -9.14 7.43
N ILE A 10 16.29 -8.80 8.68
CA ILE A 10 15.34 -8.20 9.63
C ILE A 10 14.87 -6.83 9.12
N LEU A 11 15.80 -5.98 8.68
CA LEU A 11 15.46 -4.65 8.15
C LEU A 11 14.58 -4.72 6.90
N LEU A 12 14.87 -5.64 5.98
CA LEU A 12 14.04 -5.89 4.79
C LEU A 12 12.63 -6.35 5.18
N SER A 13 12.53 -7.27 6.13
CA SER A 13 11.24 -7.81 6.59
C SER A 13 10.39 -6.73 7.27
N LEU A 14 11.00 -5.87 8.08
CA LEU A 14 10.34 -4.74 8.72
C LEU A 14 9.89 -3.67 7.71
N GLY A 15 10.72 -3.36 6.71
CA GLY A 15 10.37 -2.43 5.64
C GLY A 15 9.21 -2.94 4.78
N ALA A 16 9.22 -4.23 4.44
CA ALA A 16 8.12 -4.89 3.74
C ALA A 16 6.82 -4.86 4.58
N TRP A 17 6.92 -5.15 5.88
CA TRP A 17 5.77 -5.12 6.79
C TRP A 17 5.17 -3.71 6.96
N GLN A 18 6.02 -2.69 7.10
CA GLN A 18 5.59 -1.29 7.12
C GLN A 18 4.89 -0.90 5.82
N SER A 19 5.46 -1.28 4.67
CA SER A 19 4.87 -1.02 3.35
C SER A 19 3.52 -1.73 3.18
N PHE A 20 3.43 -2.97 3.66
CA PHE A 20 2.19 -3.74 3.66
C PHE A 20 1.10 -3.11 4.53
N LYS A 21 1.45 -2.69 5.76
CA LYS A 21 0.52 -1.96 6.63
C LYS A 21 0.11 -0.61 6.02
N ALA A 22 1.04 0.10 5.39
CA ALA A 22 0.78 1.39 4.75
C ALA A 22 -0.15 1.26 3.53
N MET A 23 -0.12 0.13 2.81
CA MET A 23 -1.02 -0.13 1.70
C MET A 23 -2.50 -0.23 2.11
N GLY A 24 -2.76 -0.52 3.39
CA GLY A 24 -4.11 -0.59 3.95
C GLY A 24 -5.00 -1.66 3.30
N THR A 25 -6.24 -1.78 3.78
CA THR A 25 -7.25 -2.62 3.15
C THR A 25 -7.75 -1.95 1.86
N PRO A 26 -7.64 -2.58 0.68
CA PRO A 26 -8.12 -1.97 -0.55
C PRO A 26 -9.65 -1.90 -0.52
N VAL A 27 -10.19 -0.72 -0.84
CA VAL A 27 -11.63 -0.52 -0.99
C VAL A 27 -12.06 -1.11 -2.33
N ARG A 28 -13.14 -1.90 -2.32
CA ARG A 28 -13.73 -2.44 -3.54
C ARG A 28 -14.93 -1.60 -3.94
N PHE A 29 -14.86 -0.97 -5.10
CA PHE A 29 -15.96 -0.21 -5.67
C PHE A 29 -16.12 -0.57 -7.16
N ALA A 30 -17.36 -0.79 -7.61
CA ALA A 30 -17.68 -1.19 -8.98
C ALA A 30 -16.80 -2.34 -9.53
N GLY A 31 -16.55 -3.36 -8.71
CA GLY A 31 -15.72 -4.53 -9.07
C GLY A 31 -14.21 -4.27 -9.15
N ARG A 32 -13.73 -3.08 -8.80
CA ARG A 32 -12.30 -2.70 -8.86
C ARG A 32 -11.73 -2.43 -7.47
N ARG A 33 -10.43 -2.65 -7.29
CA ARG A 33 -9.70 -2.39 -6.04
C ARG A 33 -9.02 -1.03 -6.08
N TYR A 34 -9.26 -0.23 -5.04
CA TYR A 34 -8.69 1.08 -4.84
C TYR A 34 -7.88 1.08 -3.54
N TYR A 35 -6.66 1.57 -3.62
CA TYR A 35 -5.70 1.63 -2.53
C TYR A 35 -5.58 3.06 -2.07
N ARG A 36 -5.69 3.28 -0.76
CA ARG A 36 -5.56 4.60 -0.17
C ARG A 36 -4.09 5.03 -0.23
N GLN A 37 -3.85 6.25 -0.66
CA GLN A 37 -2.54 6.88 -0.65
C GLN A 37 -2.40 7.80 0.57
N ALA A 38 -1.16 8.19 0.89
CA ALA A 38 -0.84 9.01 2.06
C ALA A 38 -1.49 10.41 2.02
N ASP A 39 -1.79 10.92 0.83
CA ASP A 39 -2.49 12.19 0.59
C ASP A 39 -4.02 12.10 0.83
N GLY A 40 -4.54 10.91 1.15
CA GLY A 40 -5.97 10.65 1.29
C GLY A 40 -6.70 10.37 -0.02
N SER A 41 -6.00 10.41 -1.16
CA SER A 41 -6.53 9.97 -2.45
C SER A 41 -6.54 8.44 -2.56
N TYR A 42 -7.25 7.93 -3.57
CA TYR A 42 -7.31 6.52 -3.88
C TYR A 42 -6.72 6.25 -5.27
N ARG A 43 -5.92 5.18 -5.41
CA ARG A 43 -5.39 4.75 -6.73
C ARG A 43 -5.64 3.29 -6.98
N ARG A 44 -5.69 2.92 -8.26
CA ARG A 44 -5.71 1.50 -8.67
C ARG A 44 -4.30 0.93 -8.66
N TRP A 45 -4.21 -0.38 -8.43
CA TRP A 45 -2.93 -1.12 -8.42
C TRP A 45 -2.12 -0.94 -9.71
N TYR A 46 -2.76 -1.04 -10.87
CA TYR A 46 -2.12 -1.00 -12.18
C TYR A 46 -1.86 0.43 -12.72
N GLY A 47 -1.79 1.43 -11.84
CA GLY A 47 -1.67 2.82 -12.24
C GLY A 47 -2.97 3.41 -12.78
N GLY A 48 -3.01 4.74 -12.84
CA GLY A 48 -4.18 5.52 -13.21
C GLY A 48 -4.25 6.85 -12.47
N ARG A 49 -5.33 7.60 -12.72
CA ARG A 49 -5.60 8.85 -11.99
C ARG A 49 -5.80 8.58 -10.50
N ALA A 50 -5.48 9.57 -9.68
CA ALA A 50 -5.93 9.59 -8.30
C ALA A 50 -7.44 9.84 -8.27
N TYR A 51 -8.15 9.11 -7.42
CA TYR A 51 -9.57 9.20 -7.20
C TYR A 51 -9.82 9.83 -5.84
N ARG A 52 -10.82 10.70 -5.76
CA ARG A 52 -11.27 11.21 -4.46
C ARG A 52 -12.18 10.17 -3.78
N PRO A 53 -12.33 10.19 -2.46
CA PRO A 53 -13.22 9.26 -1.74
C PRO A 53 -14.65 9.27 -2.29
N ASP A 54 -15.16 10.47 -2.60
CA ASP A 54 -16.49 10.71 -3.18
C ASP A 54 -16.70 10.03 -4.54
N GLU A 55 -15.65 9.88 -5.35
CA GLU A 55 -15.73 9.22 -6.66
C GLU A 55 -15.81 7.69 -6.57
N ILE A 56 -15.43 7.11 -5.43
CA ILE A 56 -15.46 5.67 -5.18
C ILE A 56 -16.47 5.27 -4.10
N GLY A 57 -17.43 6.15 -3.82
CA GLY A 57 -18.55 5.89 -2.91
C GLY A 57 -18.17 5.79 -1.44
N LEU A 58 -17.14 6.53 -1.01
CA LEU A 58 -16.70 6.69 0.38
C LEU A 58 -16.94 8.11 0.90
#